data_AF-A0A814KYT9-F1
#
_entry.id   AF-A0A814KYT9-F1
#
_cell.length_a   1.000
_cell.length_b   1.000
_cell.length_c   1.000
_cell.angle_alpha   90.00
_cell.angle_beta   90.00
_cell.angle_gamma   90.00
#
_symmetry.space_group_name_H-M   'P 1'
#
loop_
_entity.id
_entity.type
_entity.pdbx_description
1 polymer ?
#
loop_
_entity_poly.entity_id
_entity_poly.type
_entity_poly.pdbx_seq_one_letter_code
_entity_poly.pdbx_strand_id
1 'polypeptide(L)'
;MVEFLFPDYSNTIEFYVNSDLKHLSDLDPRTTLLAYLRDNGYTGTKYGCGEGGCGACTIVVAEYDSSKKMVNYRSANSCLLPLCSLNKKQIITIEGIGNPEKPNPIQVISFFKINYSWVIKLT
;
A
#
# COMPACT_ATOMS: atom_id res chain seq x y z
N MET A 1 30.65 -27.85 -1.20
CA MET A 1 29.87 -28.73 -0.29
C MET A 1 29.11 -27.86 0.72
N VAL A 2 28.17 -27.03 0.24
CA VAL A 2 27.25 -26.21 1.08
C VAL A 2 25.98 -25.78 0.30
N GLU A 3 25.96 -25.89 -1.04
CA GLU A 3 24.80 -25.53 -1.87
C GLU A 3 23.56 -26.44 -1.69
N PHE A 4 23.69 -27.59 -1.02
CA PHE A 4 22.58 -28.56 -0.86
C PHE A 4 21.79 -28.44 0.45
N LEU A 5 22.12 -27.49 1.34
CA LEU A 5 21.47 -27.34 2.67
C LEU A 5 20.59 -26.10 2.82
N PHE A 6 20.53 -25.25 1.80
CA PHE A 6 19.61 -24.12 1.79
C PHE A 6 18.57 -24.41 0.70
N PRO A 7 17.28 -24.66 1.03
CA PRO A 7 16.24 -24.68 0.00
C PRO A 7 16.36 -23.40 -0.83
N ASP A 8 16.02 -23.42 -2.13
CA ASP A 8 16.10 -22.26 -3.02
C ASP A 8 15.43 -21.02 -2.39
N TYR A 9 16.21 -20.26 -1.62
CA TYR A 9 15.74 -19.05 -0.97
C TYR A 9 15.81 -17.98 -2.04
N SER A 10 14.69 -17.83 -2.73
CA SER A 10 14.52 -16.73 -3.66
C SER A 10 14.58 -15.42 -2.88
N ASN A 11 15.57 -14.58 -3.16
CA ASN A 11 15.65 -13.20 -2.66
C ASN A 11 14.67 -12.26 -3.38
N THR A 12 13.59 -12.82 -3.93
CA THR A 12 12.57 -12.10 -4.66
C THR A 12 11.26 -12.11 -3.90
N ILE A 13 10.54 -10.99 -4.00
CA ILE A 13 9.17 -10.91 -3.54
C ILE A 13 8.26 -10.51 -4.70
N GLU A 14 7.05 -11.03 -4.66
CA GLU A 14 5.98 -10.67 -5.58
C GLU A 14 4.80 -10.18 -4.78
N PHE A 15 4.29 -9.00 -5.11
CA PHE A 15 3.13 -8.41 -4.44
C PHE A 15 2.43 -7.45 -5.39
N TYR A 16 1.19 -7.11 -5.07
CA TYR A 16 0.44 -6.14 -5.85
C TYR A 16 0.45 -4.79 -5.16
N VAL A 17 0.62 -3.72 -5.94
CA VAL A 17 0.24 -2.35 -5.53
C VAL A 17 -0.95 -1.95 -6.38
N ASN A 18 -2.09 -1.77 -5.74
CA ASN A 18 -3.39 -1.65 -6.38
C ASN A 18 -3.62 -2.85 -7.32
N SER A 19 -3.63 -2.65 -8.63
CA SER A 19 -3.74 -3.73 -9.63
C SER A 19 -2.41 -4.11 -10.29
N ASP A 20 -1.32 -3.41 -9.95
CA ASP A 20 -0.02 -3.59 -10.59
C ASP A 20 0.81 -4.65 -9.85
N LEU A 21 1.13 -5.76 -10.54
CA LEU A 21 2.06 -6.76 -10.04
C LEU A 21 3.48 -6.17 -9.99
N LYS A 22 4.13 -6.28 -8.83
CA LYS A 22 5.53 -5.90 -8.61
C LYS A 22 6.33 -7.16 -8.32
N HIS A 23 7.43 -7.30 -9.03
CA HIS A 23 8.43 -8.35 -8.85
C HIS A 23 9.76 -7.67 -8.52
N LEU A 24 10.25 -7.84 -7.30
CA LEU A 24 11.46 -7.16 -6.83
C LEU A 24 12.48 -8.20 -6.35
N SER A 25 13.74 -8.01 -6.73
CA SER A 25 14.90 -8.76 -6.23
C SER A 25 15.83 -7.83 -5.44
N ASP A 26 16.75 -8.40 -4.67
CA ASP A 26 17.87 -7.67 -4.03
C ASP A 26 17.44 -6.47 -3.18
N LEU A 27 16.34 -6.63 -2.43
CA LEU A 27 15.76 -5.58 -1.60
C LEU A 27 16.63 -5.25 -0.39
N ASP A 28 16.81 -3.96 -0.11
CA ASP A 28 17.30 -3.52 1.20
C ASP A 28 16.20 -3.77 2.25
N PRO A 29 16.44 -4.63 3.28
CA PRO A 29 15.44 -4.97 4.29
C PRO A 29 14.99 -3.77 5.14
N ARG A 30 15.73 -2.66 5.11
CA ARG A 30 15.39 -1.40 5.79
C ARG A 30 14.38 -0.57 5.00
N THR A 31 14.14 -0.91 3.73
CA THR A 31 13.19 -0.20 2.87
C THR A 31 11.77 -0.37 3.42
N THR A 32 11.15 0.74 3.78
CA THR A 32 9.75 0.75 4.19
C THR A 32 8.84 0.78 2.96
N LEU A 33 7.61 0.26 3.11
CA LEU A 33 6.60 0.33 2.07
C LEU A 33 6.29 1.78 1.69
N LEU A 34 6.27 2.70 2.66
CA LEU A 34 6.04 4.12 2.37
C LEU A 34 7.11 4.71 1.44
N ALA A 35 8.39 4.42 1.72
CA ALA A 35 9.49 4.89 0.87
C ALA A 35 9.32 4.33 -0.56
N TYR A 36 9.15 3.01 -0.68
CA TYR A 36 8.94 2.35 -1.96
C TYR A 36 7.76 2.93 -2.76
N LEU A 37 6.58 3.08 -2.14
CA LEU A 37 5.38 3.60 -2.82
C LEU A 37 5.64 4.98 -3.42
N ARG A 38 6.27 5.86 -2.64
CA ARG A 38 6.51 7.25 -3.05
C ARG A 38 7.58 7.34 -4.13
N ASP A 39 8.65 6.56 -4.03
CA ASP A 39 9.72 6.50 -5.04
C ASP A 39 9.20 5.93 -6.38
N ASN A 40 8.13 5.14 -6.34
CA ASN A 40 7.46 4.54 -7.50
C ASN A 40 6.20 5.31 -7.97
N GLY A 41 6.00 6.55 -7.50
CA GLY A 41 4.95 7.44 -8.01
C GLY A 41 3.57 7.32 -7.34
N TYR A 42 3.38 6.39 -6.40
CA TYR A 42 2.17 6.30 -5.55
C TYR A 42 2.28 7.30 -4.39
N THR A 43 2.12 8.58 -4.71
CA THR A 43 2.42 9.71 -3.82
C THR A 43 1.26 10.15 -2.93
N GLY A 44 0.06 9.58 -3.11
CA GLY A 44 -1.14 9.85 -2.35
C GLY A 44 -1.03 9.45 -0.89
N THR A 45 -0.37 8.32 -0.59
CA THR A 45 0.02 7.96 0.78
C THR A 45 1.13 8.90 1.28
N LYS A 46 0.93 9.52 2.45
CA LYS A 46 1.78 10.63 2.92
C LYS A 46 2.73 10.22 4.03
N TYR A 47 3.90 10.87 4.05
CA TYR A 47 4.77 10.88 5.21
C TYR A 47 4.26 11.91 6.22
N GLY A 48 4.24 11.55 7.50
CA GLY A 48 3.85 12.42 8.60
C GLY A 48 4.86 12.35 9.74
N CYS A 49 4.70 11.39 10.65
CA CYS A 49 5.58 11.21 11.82
C CYS A 49 6.63 10.09 11.68
N GLY A 50 6.44 9.12 10.78
CA GLY A 50 7.37 7.98 10.63
C GLY A 50 7.28 6.89 11.71
N GLU A 51 6.57 7.13 12.81
CA GLU A 51 6.45 6.22 13.96
C GLU A 51 5.05 5.59 14.13
N GLY A 52 4.15 5.87 13.19
CA GLY A 52 2.80 5.27 13.16
C GLY A 52 1.72 5.99 13.96
N GLY A 53 2.04 7.05 14.71
CA GLY A 53 1.05 7.80 15.51
C GLY A 53 0.03 8.61 14.69
N CYS A 54 0.43 9.16 13.54
CA CYS A 54 -0.41 10.14 12.80
C CYS A 54 -1.41 9.54 11.79
N GLY A 55 -1.22 8.29 11.34
CA GLY A 55 -2.07 7.68 10.30
C GLY A 55 -1.98 8.28 8.88
N ALA A 56 -1.11 9.27 8.63
CA ALA A 56 -0.98 9.87 7.29
C ALA A 56 -0.53 8.88 6.20
N CYS A 57 0.12 7.79 6.62
CA CYS A 57 0.65 6.74 5.76
C CYS A 57 -0.21 5.47 5.74
N THR A 58 -1.47 5.55 6.20
CA THR A 58 -2.36 4.38 6.27
C THR A 58 -2.68 3.84 4.87
N ILE A 59 -2.55 2.53 4.73
CA ILE A 59 -2.92 1.73 3.55
C ILE A 59 -3.75 0.52 3.99
N VAL A 60 -4.31 -0.21 3.02
CA VAL A 60 -4.93 -1.53 3.27
C VAL A 60 -4.02 -2.63 2.75
N VAL A 61 -3.80 -3.65 3.57
CA VAL A 61 -3.14 -4.91 3.20
C VAL A 61 -4.21 -5.98 3.05
N ALA A 62 -4.28 -6.56 1.87
CA ALA A 62 -5.10 -7.73 1.56
C ALA A 62 -4.20 -8.97 1.47
N GLU A 63 -4.57 -10.01 2.22
CA GLU A 63 -3.80 -11.25 2.33
C GLU A 63 -4.76 -12.45 2.28
N TYR A 64 -4.42 -13.46 1.50
CA TYR A 64 -5.23 -14.67 1.41
C TYR A 64 -4.94 -15.61 2.58
N ASP A 65 -5.97 -15.89 3.38
CA ASP A 65 -5.94 -16.86 4.47
C ASP A 65 -6.32 -18.24 3.92
N SER A 66 -5.32 -19.11 3.72
CA SER A 66 -5.52 -20.45 3.18
C SER A 66 -6.38 -21.34 4.08
N SER A 67 -6.34 -21.11 5.39
CA SER A 67 -7.09 -21.90 6.37
C SER A 67 -8.58 -21.59 6.30
N LYS A 68 -8.93 -20.31 6.13
CA LYS A 68 -10.32 -19.84 6.01
C LYS A 68 -10.82 -19.77 4.57
N LYS A 69 -9.94 -19.99 3.59
CA LYS A 69 -10.18 -19.82 2.15
C LYS A 69 -10.78 -18.45 1.79
N MET A 70 -10.29 -17.39 2.44
CA MET A 70 -10.81 -16.04 2.27
C MET A 70 -9.72 -14.98 2.27
N VAL A 71 -10.00 -13.81 1.70
CA VAL A 71 -9.09 -12.66 1.76
C VAL A 71 -9.37 -11.85 3.02
N ASN A 72 -8.35 -11.67 3.85
CA ASN A 72 -8.37 -10.81 5.01
C ASN A 72 -7.85 -9.42 4.63
N TYR A 73 -8.59 -8.38 4.99
CA TYR A 73 -8.21 -6.99 4.80
C TYR A 73 -7.89 -6.36 6.15
N ARG A 74 -6.76 -5.66 6.24
CA ARG A 74 -6.39 -4.90 7.44
C ARG A 74 -5.77 -3.57 7.07
N SER A 75 -6.05 -2.54 7.86
CA SER A 75 -5.31 -1.28 7.77
C SER A 75 -3.91 -1.45 8.38
N ALA A 76 -2.93 -0.74 7.83
CA ALA A 76 -1.58 -0.69 8.37
C ALA A 76 -0.89 0.62 8.04
N ASN A 77 0.09 0.99 8.86
CA ASN A 77 0.94 2.15 8.64
C ASN A 77 2.12 1.75 7.75
N SER A 78 2.14 2.24 6.51
CA SER A 78 3.18 1.89 5.54
C SER A 78 4.59 2.37 5.95
N CYS A 79 4.70 3.37 6.82
CA CYS A 79 6.00 3.83 7.34
C CYS A 79 6.68 2.82 8.27
N LEU A 80 5.93 1.85 8.82
CA LEU A 80 6.44 0.82 9.71
C LEU A 80 6.49 -0.58 9.07
N LEU A 81 6.04 -0.71 7.82
CA LEU A 81 6.02 -2.00 7.12
C LEU A 81 7.32 -2.17 6.31
N PRO A 82 8.18 -3.15 6.63
CA PRO A 82 9.30 -3.52 5.77
C PRO A 82 8.78 -4.12 4.46
N LEU A 83 9.34 -3.68 3.33
CA LEU A 83 8.93 -4.13 2.00
C LEU A 83 9.04 -5.65 1.83
N CYS A 84 10.11 -6.24 2.39
CA CYS A 84 10.35 -7.70 2.37
C CYS A 84 9.23 -8.53 3.02
N SER A 85 8.43 -7.93 3.92
CA SER A 85 7.33 -8.63 4.59
C SER A 85 6.06 -8.80 3.73
N LEU A 86 6.05 -8.24 2.52
CA LEU A 86 4.85 -8.08 1.70
C LEU A 86 4.65 -9.14 0.63
N ASN A 87 5.52 -10.14 0.59
CA ASN A 87 5.42 -11.22 -0.38
C ASN A 87 4.02 -11.85 -0.38
N LYS A 88 3.44 -12.03 -1.57
CA LYS A 88 2.12 -12.58 -1.87
C LYS A 88 0.93 -11.79 -1.28
N LYS A 89 1.12 -10.50 -1.00
CA LYS A 89 0.05 -9.61 -0.51
C LYS A 89 -0.34 -8.60 -1.58
N GLN A 90 -1.49 -7.96 -1.39
CA GLN A 90 -1.91 -6.81 -2.17
C GLN A 90 -2.00 -5.58 -1.27
N ILE A 91 -1.38 -4.50 -1.71
CA ILE A 91 -1.42 -3.19 -1.07
C ILE A 91 -2.42 -2.33 -1.83
N ILE A 92 -3.39 -1.77 -1.13
CA ILE A 92 -4.37 -0.84 -1.71
C ILE A 92 -4.10 0.55 -1.12
N THR A 93 -3.73 1.48 -1.99
CA THR A 93 -3.45 2.88 -1.65
C THR A 93 -4.66 3.77 -1.95
N ILE A 94 -4.56 5.07 -1.65
CA ILE A 94 -5.63 6.03 -1.94
C ILE A 94 -5.94 6.14 -3.44
N GLU A 95 -4.92 6.01 -4.29
CA GLU A 95 -5.05 6.00 -5.74
C GLU A 95 -5.74 4.73 -6.25
N GLY A 96 -5.62 3.62 -5.52
CA GLY A 96 -6.22 2.34 -5.91
C GLY A 96 -7.74 2.29 -5.79
N ILE A 97 -8.33 3.13 -4.93
CA ILE A 97 -9.79 3.14 -4.73
C ILE A 97 -10.52 4.12 -5.65
N GLY A 98 -9.83 5.11 -6.21
CA GLY A 98 -10.39 6.12 -7.11
C GLY A 98 -9.47 7.33 -7.27
N ASN A 99 -9.84 8.23 -8.17
CA ASN A 99 -9.09 9.44 -8.52
C ASN A 99 -10.05 10.64 -8.68
N PRO A 100 -9.56 11.87 -8.93
CA PRO A 100 -10.43 13.04 -9.06
C PRO A 100 -11.48 12.96 -10.18
N GLU A 101 -11.20 12.26 -11.28
CA GLU A 101 -12.12 12.07 -12.41
C GLU A 101 -13.17 10.99 -12.13
N LYS A 102 -12.78 9.94 -11.39
CA LYS A 102 -13.63 8.82 -10.99
C LYS A 102 -13.41 8.48 -9.51
N PRO A 103 -13.97 9.29 -8.61
CA PRO A 103 -13.75 9.11 -7.17
C PRO A 103 -14.56 7.94 -6.62
N ASN A 104 -14.00 7.25 -5.63
CA ASN A 104 -14.74 6.31 -4.80
C ASN A 104 -15.81 7.05 -3.96
N PRO A 105 -16.96 6.44 -3.62
CA PRO A 105 -17.92 7.04 -2.69
C PRO A 105 -17.30 7.62 -1.40
N ILE A 106 -16.28 6.96 -0.82
CA ILE A 106 -15.60 7.49 0.38
C ILE A 106 -14.82 8.78 0.08
N GLN A 107 -14.18 8.87 -1.10
CA GLN A 107 -13.42 10.05 -1.52
C GLN A 107 -14.37 11.22 -1.79
N VAL A 108 -15.55 10.98 -2.37
CA VAL A 108 -16.60 12.00 -2.56
C VAL A 108 -17.03 12.57 -1.21
N ILE A 109 -17.38 11.71 -0.25
CA ILE A 109 -17.89 12.20 1.04
C ILE A 109 -16.82 13.00 1.79
N SER A 110 -15.56 12.58 1.77
CA SER A 110 -14.45 13.32 2.37
C SER A 110 -14.15 14.65 1.68
N PHE A 111 -14.28 14.75 0.35
CA PHE A 111 -14.02 16.00 -0.37
C PHE A 111 -15.17 17.01 -0.25
N PHE A 112 -16.42 16.52 -0.30
CA PHE A 112 -17.62 17.38 -0.35
C PHE A 112 -18.16 17.79 1.03
N LYS A 113 -17.91 17.02 2.11
CA LYS A 113 -18.36 17.43 3.46
C LYS A 113 -17.41 18.39 4.19
N ILE A 114 -16.16 18.53 3.74
CA ILE A 114 -15.16 19.35 4.44
C ILE A 114 -15.10 20.78 3.86
N ASN A 115 -15.69 21.03 2.68
CA ASN A 115 -15.78 22.38 2.10
C ASN A 115 -17.23 22.86 2.00
N TYR A 116 -17.62 23.68 2.97
CA TYR A 116 -18.72 24.61 2.84
C TYR A 116 -18.55 25.47 1.55
N SER A 117 -19.59 25.50 0.72
CA SER A 117 -19.99 26.59 -0.18
C SER A 117 -19.18 26.97 -1.44
N TRP A 118 -17.87 26.70 -1.56
CA TRP A 118 -17.07 27.41 -2.59
C TRP A 118 -16.74 26.70 -3.92
N VAL A 119 -17.07 25.40 -4.09
CA VAL A 119 -16.70 24.67 -5.33
C VAL A 119 -17.83 24.60 -6.37
N ILE A 120 -19.09 24.92 -6.01
CA ILE A 120 -20.26 24.78 -6.91
C ILE A 120 -20.62 26.11 -7.62
N LYS A 121 -19.64 26.99 -7.90
CA LYS A 121 -19.90 28.27 -8.60
C LYS A 121 -19.02 28.54 -9.83
N LEU A 122 -18.46 27.51 -10.44
CA LEU A 122 -17.76 27.63 -11.74
C LEU A 122 -18.14 26.51 -12.72
N THR A 123 -19.44 26.29 -12.87
CA THR A 123 -20.07 25.78 -14.10
C THR A 123 -21.27 26.64 -14.40
#